data_AF-A0AA39U9Y4-F1
#
_entry.id   AF-A0AA39U9Y4-F1
#
_cell.length_a   1.000
_cell.length_b   1.000
_cell.length_c   1.000
_cell.angle_alpha   90.00
_cell.angle_beta   90.00
_cell.angle_gamma   90.00
#
_symmetry.space_group_name_H-M   'P 1'
#
loop_
_entity.id
_entity.type
_entity.pdbx_description
1 polymer ?
#
loop_
_entity_poly.entity_id
_entity_poly.type
_entity_poly.pdbx_seq_one_letter_code
_entity_poly.pdbx_strand_id
1 'polypeptide(L)'
;MTQDLQRWCVVIPLFLANVNTPGEQQKYAVALVEHLALQLPAATSIAVLYNIGCVMDRSMHLYDIFSPTLTERLLFATLAMHAYGHQWSCQLVYNPKLQLGLGLTDGEGVECLWSWLQKLIGITRSSALKEGIEKKGAKARADVESCRKSIAFLQKQWSHQWQTQTSIHSYTLAQLKKELDVVLTLQAHVNTVEGVIQAAQTALNAQVSIPNLDLSQLSHIHQLLCMQIDQLYTSLNVGQSFPELASLDITFVQTLLLAHDLKINICKRAIGTFFEWDQPDQATGGCQQALGTKLHQQTRKSITHHKPALLAAIHKFNTYVRHLEEIAMDREIQFPLPRCLSTDLAHLKNDNDLLQDIWIQAAPSEPPVWLVDADVHCGIRAMLQLDQCLEECH
;
A
#
# COMPACT_ATOMS: atom_id res chain seq x y z
N MET A 1 47.30 16.29 -0.89
CA MET A 1 46.07 17.08 -0.64
C MET A 1 45.22 17.02 -1.88
N THR A 2 44.50 15.92 -2.05
CA THR A 2 43.44 15.74 -3.04
C THR A 2 42.19 16.38 -2.45
N GLN A 3 41.81 17.55 -2.96
CA GLN A 3 40.51 18.14 -2.67
C GLN A 3 39.43 17.23 -3.26
N ASP A 4 38.57 16.73 -2.38
CA ASP A 4 37.35 16.01 -2.72
C ASP A 4 36.48 16.88 -3.62
N LEU A 5 36.52 16.61 -4.92
CA LEU A 5 35.48 17.00 -5.86
C LEU A 5 34.27 16.10 -5.62
N GLN A 6 33.55 16.34 -4.51
CA GLN A 6 32.13 16.01 -4.47
C GLN A 6 31.44 16.90 -5.51
N ARG A 7 31.37 16.39 -6.74
CA ARG A 7 30.50 16.94 -7.80
C ARG A 7 29.07 16.81 -7.30
N TRP A 8 28.54 17.91 -6.79
CA TRP A 8 27.09 18.11 -6.76
C TRP A 8 26.60 17.96 -8.20
N CYS A 9 25.84 16.91 -8.49
CA CYS A 9 25.14 16.76 -9.77
C CYS A 9 24.08 17.85 -9.83
N VAL A 10 24.45 19.05 -10.30
CA VAL A 10 23.49 20.11 -10.58
C VAL A 10 22.70 19.67 -11.81
N VAL A 11 21.40 19.43 -11.63
CA VAL A 11 20.48 19.13 -12.72
C VAL A 11 20.16 20.44 -13.43
N ILE A 12 20.65 20.59 -14.65
CA ILE A 12 20.40 21.77 -15.48
C ILE A 12 19.49 21.34 -16.63
N PRO A 13 18.27 21.90 -16.76
CA PRO A 13 17.44 21.62 -17.92
C PRO A 13 18.10 22.19 -19.18
N LEU A 14 18.44 21.30 -20.11
CA LEU A 14 19.01 21.69 -21.41
C LEU A 14 17.93 21.94 -22.46
N PHE A 15 16.89 21.10 -22.47
CA PHE A 15 15.81 21.14 -23.43
C PHE A 15 14.46 20.84 -22.76
N LEU A 16 13.39 21.46 -23.27
CA LEU A 16 12.02 21.27 -22.81
C LEU A 16 11.14 20.98 -24.02
N ALA A 17 10.21 20.03 -23.88
CA ALA A 17 9.23 19.72 -24.92
C ALA A 17 7.82 20.03 -24.41
N ASN A 18 7.06 20.80 -25.20
CA ASN A 18 5.66 21.06 -24.90
C ASN A 18 4.81 19.84 -25.28
N VAL A 19 4.22 19.19 -24.27
CA VAL A 19 3.27 18.10 -24.45
C VAL A 19 1.90 18.69 -24.78
N ASN A 20 1.56 18.72 -26.07
CA ASN A 20 0.30 19.30 -26.56
C ASN A 20 -0.71 18.24 -27.04
N THR A 21 -0.38 16.95 -26.90
CA THR A 21 -1.28 15.83 -27.22
C THR A 21 -1.66 15.07 -25.95
N PRO A 22 -2.85 14.43 -25.91
CA PRO A 22 -3.21 13.55 -24.80
C PRO A 22 -2.19 12.42 -24.59
N GLY A 23 -1.78 12.25 -23.33
CA GLY A 23 -0.81 11.24 -22.90
C GLY A 23 0.65 11.63 -23.12
N GLU A 24 1.51 11.17 -22.22
CA GLU A 24 2.96 11.27 -22.32
C GLU A 24 3.48 10.23 -23.33
N GLN A 25 3.35 10.54 -24.61
CA GLN A 25 3.73 9.64 -25.70
C GLN A 25 5.26 9.52 -25.82
N GLN A 26 5.76 8.32 -26.16
CA GLN A 26 7.19 8.04 -26.32
C GLN A 26 7.91 8.97 -27.32
N LYS A 27 7.20 9.50 -28.32
CA LYS A 27 7.72 10.43 -29.32
C LYS A 27 8.43 11.66 -28.74
N TYR A 28 8.00 12.14 -27.57
CA TYR A 28 8.62 13.29 -26.92
C TYR A 28 10.01 12.96 -26.38
N ALA A 29 10.15 11.79 -25.75
CA ALA A 29 11.45 11.30 -25.28
C ALA A 29 12.41 11.05 -26.46
N VAL A 30 11.93 10.44 -27.55
CA VAL A 30 12.70 10.22 -28.78
C VAL A 30 13.26 11.54 -29.32
N ALA A 31 12.38 12.52 -29.53
CA ALA A 31 12.78 13.81 -30.10
C ALA A 31 13.81 14.54 -29.24
N LEU A 32 13.69 14.47 -27.91
CA LEU A 32 14.65 15.08 -26.98
C LEU A 32 16.02 14.38 -27.02
N VAL A 33 16.04 13.04 -27.10
CA VAL A 33 17.28 12.26 -27.19
C VAL A 33 18.00 12.53 -28.51
N GLU A 34 17.29 12.55 -29.63
CA GLU A 34 17.88 12.89 -30.94
C GLU A 34 18.43 14.31 -30.95
N HIS A 35 17.65 15.27 -30.44
CA HIS A 35 18.08 16.66 -30.39
C HIS A 35 19.34 16.85 -29.54
N LEU A 36 19.42 16.18 -28.38
CA LEU A 36 20.60 16.18 -27.53
C LEU A 36 21.81 15.56 -28.25
N ALA A 37 21.62 14.42 -28.90
CA ALA A 37 22.70 13.72 -29.61
C ALA A 37 23.33 14.57 -30.72
N LEU A 38 22.53 15.39 -31.42
CA LEU A 38 23.03 16.31 -32.46
C LEU A 38 23.95 17.40 -31.91
N GLN A 39 23.85 17.74 -30.62
CA GLN A 39 24.68 18.74 -29.97
C GLN A 39 25.95 18.15 -29.33
N LEU A 40 26.12 16.82 -29.35
CA LEU A 40 27.22 16.13 -28.71
C LEU A 40 28.19 15.50 -29.73
N PRO A 41 29.50 15.47 -29.45
CA PRO A 41 30.47 14.79 -30.32
C PRO A 41 30.10 13.33 -30.55
N ALA A 42 30.47 12.78 -31.72
CA ALA A 42 30.10 11.42 -32.13
C ALA A 42 30.68 10.27 -31.26
N ALA A 43 31.57 10.57 -30.32
CA ALA A 43 32.21 9.59 -29.44
C ALA A 43 31.60 9.54 -28.02
N THR A 44 30.71 10.47 -27.67
CA THR A 44 30.16 10.60 -26.31
C THR A 44 29.11 9.53 -26.00
N SER A 45 29.24 8.75 -24.94
CA SER A 45 28.16 7.86 -24.48
C SER A 45 27.06 8.69 -23.79
N ILE A 46 25.80 8.36 -24.07
CA ILE A 46 24.63 9.05 -23.52
C ILE A 46 23.81 8.05 -22.71
N ALA A 47 23.66 8.33 -21.41
CA ALA A 47 22.75 7.57 -20.56
C ALA A 47 21.37 8.24 -20.50
N VAL A 48 20.32 7.45 -20.72
CA VAL A 48 18.93 7.90 -20.70
C VAL A 48 18.18 7.18 -19.58
N LEU A 49 17.79 7.95 -18.56
CA LEU A 49 16.96 7.49 -17.46
C LEU A 49 15.51 7.87 -17.76
N TYR A 50 14.63 6.88 -17.88
CA TYR A 50 13.23 7.10 -18.25
C TYR A 50 12.29 6.16 -17.50
N ASN A 51 11.08 6.62 -17.16
CA ASN A 51 10.12 5.85 -16.35
C ASN A 51 9.80 4.48 -16.95
N ILE A 52 9.85 4.37 -18.28
CA ILE A 52 9.68 3.11 -19.03
C ILE A 52 10.94 2.78 -19.84
N GLY A 53 12.13 3.08 -19.30
CA GLY A 53 13.43 2.88 -19.95
C GLY A 53 13.63 1.48 -20.52
N CYS A 54 13.25 0.44 -19.78
CA CYS A 54 13.31 -0.94 -20.27
C CYS A 54 12.38 -1.22 -21.48
N VAL A 55 11.24 -0.55 -21.57
CA VAL A 55 10.32 -0.65 -22.70
C VAL A 55 10.91 0.11 -23.89
N MET A 56 11.50 1.27 -23.63
CA MET A 56 12.15 2.10 -24.65
C MET A 56 13.34 1.39 -25.30
N ASP A 57 14.20 0.77 -24.49
CA ASP A 57 15.35 -0.01 -24.98
C ASP A 57 14.90 -1.19 -25.83
N ARG A 58 13.88 -1.94 -25.38
CA ARG A 58 13.28 -3.01 -26.17
C ARG A 58 12.68 -2.50 -27.48
N SER A 59 11.96 -1.37 -27.45
CA SER A 59 11.36 -0.78 -28.64
C SER A 59 12.43 -0.35 -29.66
N MET A 60 13.56 0.19 -29.21
CA MET A 60 14.68 0.56 -30.06
C MET A 60 15.33 -0.65 -30.76
N HIS A 61 15.36 -1.82 -30.11
CA HIS A 61 15.90 -3.04 -30.74
C HIS A 61 14.90 -3.73 -31.68
N LEU A 62 13.60 -3.46 -31.51
CA LEU A 62 12.54 -4.03 -32.35
C LEU A 62 12.19 -3.15 -33.54
N TYR A 63 12.42 -1.85 -33.43
CA TYR A 63 12.04 -0.84 -34.41
C TYR A 63 13.21 0.12 -34.63
N ASP A 64 13.46 0.51 -35.88
CA ASP A 64 14.50 1.48 -36.26
C ASP A 64 14.13 2.90 -35.80
N ILE A 65 14.06 3.13 -34.49
CA ILE A 65 13.67 4.40 -33.85
C ILE A 65 14.81 5.42 -33.93
N PHE A 66 16.05 4.97 -33.70
CA PHE A 66 17.25 5.80 -33.76
C PHE A 66 18.21 5.29 -34.84
N SER A 67 19.11 6.15 -35.32
CA SER A 67 20.16 5.71 -36.24
C SER A 67 21.09 4.69 -35.57
N PRO A 68 21.64 3.70 -36.30
CA PRO A 68 22.52 2.69 -35.73
C PRO A 68 23.71 3.28 -34.93
N THR A 69 24.27 4.38 -35.45
CA THR A 69 25.35 5.14 -34.81
C THR A 69 24.96 5.78 -33.47
N LEU A 70 23.68 6.12 -33.29
CA LEU A 70 23.17 6.67 -32.03
C LEU A 70 22.82 5.54 -31.06
N THR A 71 22.17 4.49 -31.57
CA THR A 71 21.82 3.29 -30.80
C THR A 71 23.01 2.68 -30.05
N GLU A 72 24.16 2.54 -30.71
CA GLU A 72 25.38 1.98 -30.10
C GLU A 72 25.94 2.81 -28.93
N ARG A 73 25.50 4.07 -28.81
CA ARG A 73 26.02 5.02 -27.82
C ARG A 73 25.02 5.33 -26.71
N LEU A 74 23.80 4.79 -26.80
CA LEU A 74 22.76 4.97 -25.81
C LEU A 74 22.81 3.85 -24.76
N LEU A 75 22.72 4.24 -23.50
CA LEU A 75 22.49 3.35 -22.37
C LEU A 75 21.15 3.69 -21.73
N PHE A 76 20.18 2.78 -21.78
CA PHE A 76 18.90 2.97 -21.11
C PHE A 76 18.91 2.42 -19.69
N ALA A 77 18.26 3.16 -18.80
CA ALA A 77 17.98 2.78 -17.43
C ALA A 77 16.57 3.24 -17.03
N THR A 78 15.95 2.52 -16.11
CA THR A 78 14.68 2.90 -15.49
C THR A 78 14.98 3.60 -14.17
N LEU A 79 14.36 4.77 -13.91
CA LEU A 79 14.56 5.50 -12.65
C LEU A 79 14.47 4.57 -11.44
N ALA A 80 15.34 4.77 -10.44
CA ALA A 80 15.55 3.81 -9.36
C ALA A 80 14.24 3.43 -8.64
N MET A 81 13.37 4.40 -8.36
CA MET A 81 12.06 4.14 -7.75
C MET A 81 11.11 3.34 -8.66
N HIS A 82 11.08 3.66 -9.95
CA HIS A 82 10.24 2.94 -10.92
C HIS A 82 10.75 1.52 -11.19
N ALA A 83 12.08 1.30 -11.15
CA ALA A 83 12.67 -0.01 -11.35
C ALA A 83 12.17 -1.04 -10.32
N TYR A 84 11.91 -0.65 -9.07
CA TYR A 84 11.36 -1.54 -8.04
C TYR A 84 9.94 -2.04 -8.33
N GLY A 85 9.18 -1.35 -9.18
CA GLY A 85 7.87 -1.81 -9.66
C GLY A 85 7.95 -2.93 -10.72
N HIS A 86 9.15 -3.25 -11.21
CA HIS A 86 9.37 -4.25 -12.25
C HIS A 86 9.84 -5.59 -11.67
N GLN A 87 9.75 -6.66 -12.48
CA GLN A 87 10.28 -7.99 -12.13
C GLN A 87 11.81 -7.94 -11.90
N TRP A 88 12.33 -8.83 -11.04
CA TRP A 88 13.74 -8.87 -10.66
C TRP A 88 14.73 -8.92 -11.84
N SER A 89 14.44 -9.72 -12.86
CA SER A 89 15.28 -9.81 -14.07
C SER A 89 15.40 -8.48 -14.81
N CYS A 90 14.34 -7.66 -14.81
CA CYS A 90 14.35 -6.32 -15.38
C CYS A 90 15.18 -5.35 -14.52
N GLN A 91 15.10 -5.48 -13.18
CA GLN A 91 15.90 -4.67 -12.26
C GLN A 91 17.40 -4.90 -12.44
N LEU A 92 17.82 -6.16 -12.60
CA LEU A 92 19.24 -6.49 -12.81
C LEU A 92 19.85 -5.77 -14.01
N VAL A 93 19.07 -5.51 -15.06
CA VAL A 93 19.54 -4.92 -16.31
C VAL A 93 19.37 -3.40 -16.33
N TYR A 94 18.25 -2.88 -15.83
CA TYR A 94 17.85 -1.47 -16.02
C TYR A 94 17.84 -0.64 -14.75
N ASN A 95 18.17 -1.20 -13.58
CA ASN A 95 18.29 -0.40 -12.37
C ASN A 95 19.61 0.40 -12.39
N PRO A 96 19.57 1.74 -12.30
CA PRO A 96 20.76 2.57 -12.40
C PRO A 96 21.77 2.31 -11.28
N LYS A 97 21.32 1.79 -10.13
CA LYS A 97 22.21 1.39 -9.02
C LYS A 97 22.97 0.09 -9.29
N LEU A 98 22.54 -0.69 -10.28
CA LEU A 98 23.14 -1.97 -10.66
C LEU A 98 23.91 -1.87 -11.99
N GLN A 99 23.75 -0.79 -12.75
CA GLN A 99 24.43 -0.56 -14.02
C GLN A 99 25.74 0.23 -13.84
N LEU A 100 26.79 -0.26 -14.50
CA LEU A 100 28.09 0.42 -14.59
C LEU A 100 27.97 1.73 -15.42
N GLY A 101 28.70 2.76 -15.01
CA GLY A 101 28.77 4.04 -15.73
C GLY A 101 27.77 5.11 -15.29
N LEU A 102 26.81 4.77 -14.42
CA LEU A 102 25.79 5.70 -13.92
C LEU A 102 26.13 6.33 -12.56
N GLY A 103 27.16 5.82 -11.87
CA GLY A 103 27.56 6.33 -10.56
C GLY A 103 26.48 6.11 -9.50
N LEU A 104 26.26 7.10 -8.61
CA LEU A 104 25.25 7.05 -7.56
C LEU A 104 23.92 7.70 -7.97
N THR A 105 23.69 7.93 -9.27
CA THR A 105 22.46 8.58 -9.75
C THR A 105 21.25 7.65 -9.56
N ASP A 106 20.18 8.18 -8.99
CA ASP A 106 18.88 7.52 -8.88
C ASP A 106 17.93 7.90 -10.04
N GLY A 107 18.31 8.92 -10.82
CA GLY A 107 17.51 9.48 -11.91
C GLY A 107 16.47 10.49 -11.47
N GLU A 108 16.39 10.83 -10.18
CA GLU A 108 15.35 11.72 -9.63
C GLU A 108 15.59 13.19 -9.98
N GLY A 109 16.69 13.52 -10.64
CA GLY A 109 17.05 14.91 -10.93
C GLY A 109 15.94 15.71 -11.64
N VAL A 110 15.22 15.09 -12.56
CA VAL A 110 14.08 15.71 -13.25
C VAL A 110 12.89 15.90 -12.31
N GLU A 111 12.62 14.97 -11.40
CA GLU A 111 11.58 15.07 -10.37
C GLU A 111 11.92 16.14 -9.32
N CYS A 112 13.19 16.26 -8.91
CA CYS A 112 13.66 17.34 -8.05
C CYS A 112 13.53 18.71 -8.74
N LEU A 113 13.87 18.79 -10.03
CA LEU A 113 13.66 20.00 -10.83
C LEU A 113 12.17 20.31 -10.97
N TRP A 114 11.31 19.32 -11.21
CA TRP A 114 9.87 19.49 -11.27
C TRP A 114 9.29 19.94 -9.93
N SER A 115 9.74 19.38 -8.80
CA SER A 115 9.38 19.81 -7.46
C SER A 115 9.80 21.26 -7.19
N TRP A 116 11.00 21.64 -7.64
CA TRP A 116 11.47 23.03 -7.57
C TRP A 116 10.65 23.97 -8.46
N LEU A 117 10.37 23.56 -9.70
CA LEU A 117 9.52 24.27 -10.66
C LEU A 117 8.03 24.23 -10.28
N GLN A 118 7.59 23.34 -9.40
CA GLN A 118 6.21 23.22 -8.95
C GLN A 118 5.72 24.51 -8.29
N LYS A 119 6.62 25.20 -7.59
CA LYS A 119 6.37 26.55 -7.06
C LYS A 119 6.10 27.58 -8.18
N LEU A 120 6.69 27.40 -9.37
CA LEU A 120 6.44 28.20 -10.58
C LEU A 120 5.22 27.73 -11.39
N ILE A 121 4.82 26.46 -11.28
CA ILE A 121 3.53 25.97 -11.80
C ILE A 121 2.40 26.73 -11.09
N GLY A 122 2.56 26.94 -9.78
CA GLY A 122 1.71 27.83 -9.00
C GLY A 122 1.65 29.24 -9.57
N ILE A 123 2.79 29.84 -9.98
CA ILE A 123 2.86 31.21 -10.54
C ILE A 123 2.27 31.30 -11.96
N THR A 124 2.49 30.30 -12.79
CA THR A 124 1.87 30.21 -14.13
C THR A 124 0.41 29.75 -14.06
N ARG A 125 -0.06 29.28 -12.89
CA ARG A 125 -1.47 29.11 -12.50
C ARG A 125 -1.95 30.17 -11.48
N SER A 126 -1.15 31.22 -11.19
CA SER A 126 -1.35 32.06 -10.00
C SER A 126 -2.33 33.19 -10.20
N SER A 127 -3.52 32.96 -9.69
CA SER A 127 -4.27 34.01 -8.99
C SER A 127 -4.97 33.50 -7.73
N ALA A 128 -4.85 32.21 -7.36
CA ALA A 128 -5.68 31.61 -6.30
C ALA A 128 -4.98 30.69 -5.26
N LEU A 129 -3.66 30.45 -5.34
CA LEU A 129 -2.97 29.51 -4.43
C LEU A 129 -2.69 30.08 -3.03
N LYS A 130 -2.24 31.34 -2.94
CA LYS A 130 -1.92 31.98 -1.65
C LYS A 130 -3.12 32.03 -0.70
N GLU A 131 -4.29 32.40 -1.23
CA GLU A 131 -5.53 32.48 -0.45
C GLU A 131 -5.99 31.11 0.09
N GLY A 132 -5.68 30.02 -0.63
CA GLY A 132 -6.01 28.65 -0.23
C GLY A 132 -5.13 28.11 0.90
N ILE A 133 -3.83 28.42 0.87
CA ILE A 133 -2.87 28.00 1.91
C ILE A 133 -3.17 28.74 3.22
N GLU A 134 -3.43 30.05 3.16
CA GLU A 134 -3.77 30.84 4.34
C GLU A 134 -5.06 30.34 5.02
N LYS A 135 -6.09 30.01 4.25
CA LYS A 135 -7.35 29.43 4.76
C LYS A 135 -7.15 28.05 5.39
N LYS A 136 -6.37 27.17 4.76
CA LYS A 136 -6.08 25.82 5.28
C LYS A 136 -5.24 25.87 6.56
N GLY A 137 -4.23 26.74 6.61
CA GLY A 137 -3.40 26.94 7.79
C GLY A 137 -4.16 27.55 8.96
N ALA A 138 -5.10 28.48 8.71
CA ALA A 138 -5.96 29.03 9.75
C ALA A 138 -6.87 27.97 10.38
N LYS A 139 -7.44 27.08 9.56
CA LYS A 139 -8.26 25.96 10.05
C LYS A 139 -7.45 24.96 10.88
N ALA A 140 -6.28 24.54 10.38
CA ALA A 140 -5.43 23.59 11.08
C ALA A 140 -4.97 24.12 12.46
N ARG A 141 -4.67 25.42 12.57
CA ARG A 141 -4.39 26.06 13.87
C ARG A 141 -5.57 25.97 14.85
N ALA A 142 -6.77 26.29 14.38
CA ALA A 142 -7.97 26.19 15.22
C ALA A 142 -8.25 24.75 15.68
N ASP A 143 -8.00 23.76 14.82
CA ASP A 143 -8.19 22.35 15.15
C ASP A 143 -7.16 21.84 16.18
N VAL A 144 -5.89 22.30 16.12
CA VAL A 144 -4.86 22.03 17.15
C VAL A 144 -5.21 22.71 18.49
N GLU A 145 -5.73 23.94 18.46
CA GLU A 145 -6.16 24.63 19.69
C GLU A 145 -7.38 23.93 20.33
N SER A 146 -8.30 23.44 19.50
CA SER A 146 -9.50 22.72 19.94
C SER A 146 -9.18 21.40 20.64
N CYS A 147 -8.12 20.70 20.24
CA CYS A 147 -7.75 19.42 20.84
C CYS A 147 -7.13 19.55 22.24
N ARG A 148 -6.80 20.77 22.70
CA ARG A 148 -6.25 21.06 24.04
C ARG A 148 -4.99 20.28 24.42
N LYS A 149 -4.25 19.76 23.43
CA LYS A 149 -2.95 19.08 23.63
C LYS A 149 -1.84 19.96 23.10
N SER A 150 -0.65 19.87 23.69
CA SER A 150 0.51 20.60 23.18
C SER A 150 1.05 19.95 21.89
N ILE A 151 1.60 20.75 20.98
CA ILE A 151 2.25 20.26 19.76
C ILE A 151 3.37 19.26 20.11
N ALA A 152 4.18 19.54 21.12
CA ALA A 152 5.24 18.62 21.57
C ALA A 152 4.69 17.26 22.05
N PHE A 153 3.52 17.24 22.70
CA PHE A 153 2.85 16.00 23.06
C PHE A 153 2.37 15.23 21.83
N LEU A 154 1.75 15.93 20.86
CA LEU A 154 1.28 15.34 19.61
C LEU A 154 2.44 14.75 18.78
N GLN A 155 3.58 15.45 18.71
CA GLN A 155 4.80 14.96 18.05
C GLN A 155 5.35 13.69 18.72
N LYS A 156 5.34 13.64 20.06
CA LYS A 156 5.76 12.45 20.81
C LYS A 156 4.83 11.27 20.56
N GLN A 157 3.52 11.51 20.52
CA GLN A 157 2.51 10.50 20.20
C GLN A 157 2.64 9.99 18.76
N TRP A 158 2.87 10.89 17.79
CA TRP A 158 3.15 10.54 16.39
C TRP A 158 4.41 9.69 16.24
N SER A 159 5.49 10.06 16.94
CA SER A 159 6.74 9.30 16.91
C SER A 159 6.57 7.90 17.50
N HIS A 160 5.79 7.78 18.59
CA HIS A 160 5.46 6.50 19.20
C HIS A 160 4.61 5.62 18.25
N GLN A 161 3.59 6.21 17.61
CA GLN A 161 2.80 5.53 16.58
C GLN A 161 3.68 4.99 15.46
N TRP A 162 4.55 5.85 14.90
CA TRP A 162 5.44 5.49 13.80
C TRP A 162 6.35 4.31 14.14
N GLN A 163 6.99 4.35 15.32
CA GLN A 163 7.90 3.29 15.77
C GLN A 163 7.18 1.96 16.00
N THR A 164 5.98 1.99 16.59
CA THR A 164 5.17 0.78 16.80
C THR A 164 4.72 0.17 15.47
N GLN A 165 4.34 1.00 14.49
CA GLN A 165 3.81 0.52 13.21
C GLN A 165 4.90 0.10 12.20
N THR A 166 6.12 0.65 12.29
CA THR A 166 7.19 0.36 11.30
C THR A 166 8.15 -0.76 11.69
N SER A 167 8.20 -1.19 12.96
CA SER A 167 9.32 -2.01 13.45
C SER A 167 9.24 -3.54 13.23
N ILE A 168 8.07 -4.17 13.06
CA ILE A 168 8.00 -5.65 13.25
C ILE A 168 7.23 -6.48 12.17
N HIS A 169 6.32 -5.96 11.34
CA HIS A 169 5.17 -6.82 10.98
C HIS A 169 4.78 -7.14 9.52
N SER A 170 5.40 -6.59 8.48
CA SER A 170 4.96 -6.90 7.12
C SER A 170 5.41 -8.28 6.60
N TYR A 171 6.59 -8.75 6.99
CA TYR A 171 7.17 -10.01 6.51
C TYR A 171 6.72 -11.24 7.30
N THR A 172 6.72 -11.15 8.63
CA THR A 172 6.36 -12.24 9.55
C THR A 172 4.89 -12.61 9.46
N LEU A 173 4.00 -11.62 9.28
CA LEU A 173 2.57 -11.83 9.12
C LEU A 173 2.22 -12.57 7.81
N ALA A 174 2.90 -12.22 6.71
CA ALA A 174 2.71 -12.86 5.42
C ALA A 174 3.13 -14.33 5.44
N GLN A 175 4.22 -14.65 6.16
CA GLN A 175 4.66 -16.03 6.37
C GLN A 175 3.68 -16.80 7.25
N LEU A 176 3.25 -16.23 8.40
CA LEU A 176 2.29 -16.85 9.30
C LEU A 176 0.97 -17.21 8.58
N LYS A 177 0.42 -16.28 7.80
CA LYS A 177 -0.80 -16.51 7.03
C LYS A 177 -0.68 -17.69 6.06
N LYS A 178 0.42 -17.74 5.30
CA LYS A 178 0.66 -18.80 4.31
C LYS A 178 0.66 -20.18 4.97
N GLU A 179 1.31 -20.30 6.11
CA GLU A 179 1.37 -21.55 6.85
C GLU A 179 0.01 -21.92 7.46
N LEU A 180 -0.75 -20.93 7.95
CA LEU A 180 -2.09 -21.15 8.52
C LEU A 180 -3.10 -21.64 7.47
N ASP A 181 -3.00 -21.14 6.23
CA ASP A 181 -3.84 -21.58 5.10
C ASP A 181 -3.59 -23.06 4.76
N VAL A 182 -2.35 -23.54 4.90
CA VAL A 182 -2.01 -24.96 4.74
C VAL A 182 -2.71 -25.81 5.81
N VAL A 183 -2.65 -25.38 7.06
CA VAL A 183 -3.26 -26.13 8.18
C VAL A 183 -4.79 -26.20 8.03
N LEU A 184 -5.45 -25.12 7.65
CA LEU A 184 -6.90 -25.12 7.49
C LEU A 184 -7.39 -25.89 6.26
N THR A 185 -6.59 -25.91 5.19
CA THR A 185 -6.85 -26.80 4.04
C THR A 185 -6.79 -28.27 4.48
N LEU A 186 -5.80 -28.63 5.28
CA LEU A 186 -5.69 -29.98 5.84
C LEU A 186 -6.86 -30.29 6.80
N GLN A 187 -7.27 -29.35 7.65
CA GLN A 187 -8.42 -29.54 8.54
C GLN A 187 -9.73 -29.76 7.75
N ALA A 188 -9.94 -29.02 6.65
CA ALA A 188 -11.10 -29.23 5.78
C ALA A 188 -11.10 -30.62 5.12
N HIS A 189 -9.93 -31.13 4.72
CA HIS A 189 -9.79 -32.50 4.21
C HIS A 189 -10.12 -33.52 5.31
N VAL A 190 -9.64 -33.33 6.53
CA VAL A 190 -9.93 -34.21 7.68
C VAL A 190 -11.43 -34.26 7.96
N ASN A 191 -12.09 -33.10 8.07
CA ASN A 191 -13.54 -33.02 8.31
C ASN A 191 -14.35 -33.70 7.18
N THR A 192 -13.88 -33.59 5.93
CA THR A 192 -14.50 -34.27 4.78
C THR A 192 -14.38 -35.79 4.91
N VAL A 193 -13.19 -36.29 5.26
CA VAL A 193 -12.93 -37.72 5.46
C VAL A 193 -13.77 -38.26 6.62
N GLU A 194 -13.86 -37.53 7.74
CA GLU A 194 -14.68 -37.91 8.88
C GLU A 194 -16.18 -37.97 8.52
N GLY A 195 -16.69 -36.99 7.77
CA GLY A 195 -18.07 -37.03 7.26
C GLY A 195 -18.34 -38.23 6.36
N VAL A 196 -17.38 -38.62 5.52
CA VAL A 196 -17.48 -39.84 4.68
C VAL A 196 -17.49 -41.11 5.54
N ILE A 197 -16.64 -41.19 6.57
CA ILE A 197 -16.61 -42.31 7.51
C ILE A 197 -17.95 -42.45 8.24
N GLN A 198 -18.50 -41.36 8.76
CA GLN A 198 -19.80 -41.35 9.46
C GLN A 198 -20.95 -41.72 8.51
N ALA A 199 -20.97 -41.20 7.28
CA ALA A 199 -21.98 -41.57 6.29
C ALA A 199 -21.91 -43.07 5.94
N ALA A 200 -20.70 -43.62 5.78
CA ALA A 200 -20.49 -45.04 5.52
C ALA A 200 -20.93 -45.92 6.71
N GLN A 201 -20.64 -45.52 7.95
CA GLN A 201 -21.11 -46.21 9.15
C GLN A 201 -22.64 -46.21 9.26
N THR A 202 -23.27 -45.06 9.00
CA THR A 202 -24.74 -44.94 9.03
C THR A 202 -25.40 -45.80 7.94
N ALA A 203 -24.82 -45.85 6.74
CA ALA A 203 -25.30 -46.69 5.63
C ALA A 203 -25.13 -48.19 5.91
N LEU A 204 -23.99 -48.62 6.48
CA LEU A 204 -23.77 -50.01 6.91
C LEU A 204 -24.72 -50.44 8.02
N ASN A 205 -25.09 -49.53 8.93
CA ASN A 205 -26.04 -49.81 10.00
C ASN A 205 -27.50 -49.87 9.51
N ALA A 206 -27.81 -49.23 8.37
CA ALA A 206 -29.16 -49.16 7.80
C ALA A 206 -29.48 -50.29 6.80
N GLN A 207 -28.49 -50.93 6.18
CA GLN A 207 -28.68 -52.00 5.18
C GLN A 207 -27.63 -53.12 5.29
N VAL A 208 -28.08 -54.34 4.94
CA VAL A 208 -27.37 -55.63 4.98
C VAL A 208 -25.91 -55.54 4.50
N SER A 209 -25.01 -56.19 5.26
CA SER A 209 -23.57 -56.37 5.04
C SER A 209 -23.12 -56.28 3.57
N ILE A 210 -22.41 -55.19 3.25
CA ILE A 210 -21.64 -55.05 2.02
C ILE A 210 -20.24 -55.64 2.28
N PRO A 211 -19.80 -56.73 1.61
CA PRO A 211 -18.66 -57.54 2.06
C PRO A 211 -17.25 -56.96 1.82
N ASN A 212 -17.08 -55.69 1.45
CA ASN A 212 -15.78 -55.22 0.93
C ASN A 212 -15.38 -53.78 1.28
N LEU A 213 -15.97 -53.18 2.32
CA LEU A 213 -15.58 -51.84 2.78
C LEU A 213 -14.76 -51.93 4.07
N ASP A 214 -13.43 -51.87 3.96
CA ASP A 214 -12.51 -51.87 5.12
C ASP A 214 -12.41 -50.47 5.74
N LEU A 215 -13.32 -50.18 6.68
CA LEU A 215 -13.38 -48.93 7.44
C LEU A 215 -12.15 -48.72 8.36
N SER A 216 -11.38 -49.77 8.64
CA SER A 216 -10.22 -49.68 9.53
C SER A 216 -9.07 -48.90 8.90
N GLN A 217 -8.85 -49.06 7.59
CA GLN A 217 -7.85 -48.30 6.83
C GLN A 217 -8.19 -46.81 6.74
N LEU A 218 -9.47 -46.49 6.52
CA LEU A 218 -9.96 -45.11 6.49
C LEU A 218 -9.83 -44.42 7.86
N SER A 219 -10.15 -45.13 8.94
CA SER A 219 -9.97 -44.65 10.32
C SER A 219 -8.48 -44.43 10.65
N HIS A 220 -7.60 -45.31 10.17
CA HIS A 220 -6.16 -45.17 10.35
C HIS A 220 -5.58 -43.96 9.58
N ILE A 221 -6.02 -43.74 8.34
CA ILE A 221 -5.63 -42.57 7.53
C ILE A 221 -6.13 -41.28 8.20
N HIS A 222 -7.33 -41.28 8.78
CA HIS A 222 -7.87 -40.16 9.55
C HIS A 222 -6.99 -39.83 10.77
N GLN A 223 -6.63 -40.83 11.59
CA GLN A 223 -5.73 -40.62 12.73
C GLN A 223 -4.35 -40.09 12.31
N LEU A 224 -3.79 -40.59 11.20
CA LEU A 224 -2.50 -40.15 10.69
C LEU A 224 -2.53 -38.67 10.26
N LEU A 225 -3.61 -38.24 9.60
CA LEU A 225 -3.80 -36.85 9.18
C LEU A 225 -3.97 -35.91 10.39
N CYS A 226 -4.71 -36.32 11.43
CA CYS A 226 -4.82 -35.54 12.67
C CYS A 226 -3.46 -35.36 13.34
N MET A 227 -2.64 -36.42 13.43
CA MET A 227 -1.29 -36.33 13.99
C MET A 227 -0.36 -35.41 13.18
N GLN A 228 -0.50 -35.37 11.84
CA GLN A 228 0.27 -34.47 10.99
C GLN A 228 -0.14 -33.01 11.17
N ILE A 229 -1.42 -32.73 11.38
CA ILE A 229 -1.92 -31.39 11.70
C ILE A 229 -1.35 -30.91 13.05
N ASP A 230 -1.39 -31.76 14.08
CA ASP A 230 -0.84 -31.43 15.41
C ASP A 230 0.69 -31.19 15.36
N GLN A 231 1.42 -31.95 14.55
CA GLN A 231 2.85 -31.74 14.32
C GLN A 231 3.15 -30.44 13.56
N LEU A 232 2.36 -30.12 12.53
CA LEU A 232 2.52 -28.86 11.80
C LEU A 232 2.21 -27.67 12.70
N TYR A 233 1.16 -27.78 13.54
CA TYR A 233 0.78 -26.77 14.52
C TYR A 233 1.87 -26.50 15.57
N THR A 234 2.52 -27.56 16.08
CA THR A 234 3.68 -27.41 17.00
C THR A 234 4.94 -26.89 16.29
N SER A 235 5.14 -27.22 15.01
CA SER A 235 6.28 -26.73 14.21
C SER A 235 6.16 -25.27 13.78
N LEU A 236 4.93 -24.76 13.69
CA LEU A 236 4.58 -23.40 13.26
C LEU A 236 5.12 -22.32 14.19
N ASN A 237 5.50 -22.69 15.43
CA ASN A 237 6.20 -21.85 16.39
C ASN A 237 5.56 -20.45 16.59
N VAL A 238 4.23 -20.37 16.44
CA VAL A 238 3.45 -19.12 16.52
C VAL A 238 3.73 -18.42 17.85
N GLY A 239 3.93 -19.18 18.92
CA GLY A 239 4.22 -18.63 20.26
C GLY A 239 5.60 -17.99 20.44
N GLN A 240 6.57 -18.18 19.54
CA GLN A 240 7.83 -17.41 19.59
C GLN A 240 7.76 -16.07 18.87
N SER A 241 6.91 -15.95 17.84
CA SER A 241 6.76 -14.71 17.06
C SER A 241 5.57 -13.86 17.51
N PHE A 242 4.53 -14.50 18.06
CA PHE A 242 3.27 -13.91 18.52
C PHE A 242 2.77 -14.61 19.80
N PRO A 243 3.33 -14.26 20.97
CA PRO A 243 3.02 -14.94 22.22
C PRO A 243 1.53 -14.90 22.61
N GLU A 244 0.78 -13.85 22.25
CA GLU A 244 -0.65 -13.74 22.59
C GLU A 244 -1.55 -14.57 21.69
N LEU A 245 -1.09 -14.89 20.47
CA LEU A 245 -1.82 -15.77 19.56
C LEU A 245 -1.62 -17.25 19.90
N ALA A 246 -0.63 -17.58 20.73
CA ALA A 246 -0.24 -18.95 21.05
C ALA A 246 -1.34 -19.76 21.75
N SER A 247 -2.20 -19.08 22.52
CA SER A 247 -3.31 -19.70 23.25
C SER A 247 -4.65 -19.59 22.53
N LEU A 248 -4.70 -19.01 21.33
CA LEU A 248 -5.93 -18.77 20.59
C LEU A 248 -6.22 -19.86 19.57
N ASP A 249 -7.51 -20.07 19.30
CA ASP A 249 -7.97 -21.04 18.31
C ASP A 249 -7.47 -20.68 16.89
N ILE A 250 -7.12 -21.68 16.09
CA ILE A 250 -6.61 -21.50 14.74
C ILE A 250 -7.58 -20.73 13.82
N THR A 251 -8.87 -20.98 13.97
CA THR A 251 -9.94 -20.31 13.21
C THR A 251 -10.02 -18.84 13.59
N PHE A 252 -9.84 -18.54 14.89
CA PHE A 252 -9.78 -17.18 15.39
C PHE A 252 -8.57 -16.43 14.82
N VAL A 253 -7.37 -17.03 14.92
CA VAL A 253 -6.13 -16.42 14.42
C VAL A 253 -6.21 -16.18 12.92
N GLN A 254 -6.73 -17.13 12.13
CA GLN A 254 -6.86 -16.95 10.68
C GLN A 254 -7.85 -15.84 10.35
N THR A 255 -9.01 -15.82 11.01
CA THR A 255 -10.03 -14.78 10.79
C THR A 255 -9.47 -13.41 11.14
N LEU A 256 -8.66 -13.29 12.19
CA LEU A 256 -7.98 -12.06 12.59
C LEU A 256 -6.97 -11.58 11.53
N LEU A 257 -6.14 -12.48 11.00
CA LEU A 257 -5.18 -12.17 9.94
C LEU A 257 -5.86 -11.75 8.63
N LEU A 258 -6.95 -12.44 8.26
CA LEU A 258 -7.75 -12.10 7.08
C LEU A 258 -8.44 -10.73 7.24
N ALA A 259 -8.96 -10.43 8.44
CA ALA A 259 -9.50 -9.12 8.77
C ALA A 259 -8.42 -8.03 8.66
N HIS A 260 -7.21 -8.29 9.17
CA HIS A 260 -6.10 -7.34 9.15
C HIS A 260 -5.66 -7.01 7.71
N ASP A 261 -5.39 -8.01 6.88
CA ASP A 261 -5.02 -7.79 5.48
C ASP A 261 -6.13 -7.06 4.69
N LEU A 262 -7.38 -7.42 4.95
CA LEU A 262 -8.50 -6.78 4.29
C LEU A 262 -8.63 -5.32 4.74
N LYS A 263 -8.39 -5.01 6.01
CA LYS A 263 -8.39 -3.64 6.54
C LYS A 263 -7.27 -2.80 5.91
N ILE A 264 -6.06 -3.33 5.75
CA ILE A 264 -4.97 -2.64 5.03
C ILE A 264 -5.38 -2.31 3.59
N ASN A 265 -6.00 -3.27 2.90
CA ASN A 265 -6.47 -3.07 1.53
C ASN A 265 -7.62 -2.06 1.43
N ILE A 266 -8.54 -2.06 2.40
CA ILE A 266 -9.60 -1.06 2.54
C ILE A 266 -8.97 0.32 2.75
N CYS A 267 -7.99 0.46 3.64
CA CYS A 267 -7.30 1.73 3.89
C CYS A 267 -6.66 2.28 2.62
N LYS A 268 -5.89 1.47 1.89
CA LYS A 268 -5.24 1.88 0.62
C LYS A 268 -6.28 2.38 -0.40
N ARG A 269 -7.40 1.66 -0.55
CA ARG A 269 -8.48 2.02 -1.49
C ARG A 269 -9.26 3.24 -1.02
N ALA A 270 -9.53 3.34 0.28
CA ALA A 270 -10.25 4.45 0.89
C ALA A 270 -9.46 5.75 0.77
N ILE A 271 -8.15 5.73 1.04
CA ILE A 271 -7.27 6.91 0.90
C ILE A 271 -7.30 7.43 -0.54
N GLY A 272 -7.12 6.56 -1.54
CA GLY A 272 -7.22 6.96 -2.95
C GLY A 272 -8.60 7.49 -3.33
N THR A 273 -9.67 6.82 -2.87
CA THR A 273 -11.05 7.23 -3.14
C THR A 273 -11.39 8.58 -2.49
N PHE A 274 -10.99 8.80 -1.23
CA PHE A 274 -11.25 10.05 -0.51
C PHE A 274 -10.40 11.21 -1.03
N PHE A 275 -9.17 10.93 -1.47
CA PHE A 275 -8.35 11.92 -2.17
C PHE A 275 -9.02 12.40 -3.46
N GLU A 276 -9.59 11.50 -4.26
CA GLU A 276 -10.40 11.85 -5.43
C GLU A 276 -11.68 12.60 -5.06
N TRP A 277 -12.28 12.35 -3.89
CA TRP A 277 -13.45 13.09 -3.39
C TRP A 277 -13.11 14.52 -3.02
N ASP A 278 -11.89 14.77 -2.55
CA ASP A 278 -11.41 16.10 -2.19
C ASP A 278 -10.93 16.91 -3.39
N GLN A 279 -10.61 16.26 -4.52
CA GLN A 279 -10.12 16.92 -5.72
C GLN A 279 -11.08 17.99 -6.31
N PRO A 280 -12.41 17.77 -6.35
CA PRO A 280 -13.38 18.81 -6.73
C PRO A 280 -13.46 19.96 -5.73
N ASP A 281 -13.34 19.67 -4.42
CA ASP A 281 -13.43 20.65 -3.35
C ASP A 281 -12.15 21.50 -3.20
N GLN A 282 -11.01 20.98 -3.66
CA GLN A 282 -9.69 21.64 -3.63
C GLN A 282 -9.39 22.53 -4.84
N ALA A 283 -10.25 22.52 -5.86
CA ALA A 283 -10.09 23.46 -6.97
C ALA A 283 -10.36 24.90 -6.51
N THR A 284 -9.72 25.85 -7.18
CA THR A 284 -9.54 27.27 -6.80
C THR A 284 -10.82 28.11 -6.61
N GLY A 285 -12.01 27.51 -6.59
CA GLY A 285 -13.30 28.16 -6.32
C GLY A 285 -14.11 27.58 -5.13
N GLY A 286 -13.60 26.55 -4.45
CA GLY A 286 -14.29 25.90 -3.32
C GLY A 286 -15.53 25.08 -3.71
N CYS A 287 -16.15 24.43 -2.71
CA CYS A 287 -17.27 23.48 -2.83
C CYS A 287 -18.49 24.01 -3.63
N GLN A 288 -18.63 25.33 -3.78
CA GLN A 288 -19.78 25.96 -4.43
C GLN A 288 -19.55 26.44 -5.88
N GLN A 289 -18.33 26.35 -6.41
CA GLN A 289 -18.04 26.83 -7.77
C GLN A 289 -17.71 25.67 -8.70
N ALA A 290 -18.70 25.27 -9.50
CA ALA A 290 -18.61 24.13 -10.40
C ALA A 290 -17.47 24.32 -11.42
N LEU A 291 -16.40 23.53 -11.26
CA LEU A 291 -15.46 23.23 -12.33
C LEU A 291 -16.23 22.80 -13.59
N GLY A 292 -15.67 23.12 -14.76
CA GLY A 292 -16.22 22.73 -16.06
C GLY A 292 -16.74 21.29 -16.06
N THR A 293 -18.00 21.13 -16.47
CA THR A 293 -18.85 19.94 -16.27
C THR A 293 -18.19 18.61 -16.58
N LYS A 294 -17.22 18.55 -17.51
CA LYS A 294 -16.49 17.32 -17.89
C LYS A 294 -15.56 16.76 -16.81
N LEU A 295 -14.75 17.58 -16.13
CA LEU A 295 -13.80 17.10 -15.12
C LEU A 295 -14.55 16.61 -13.88
N HIS A 296 -15.53 17.40 -13.44
CA HIS A 296 -16.42 17.03 -12.35
C HIS A 296 -17.27 15.79 -12.68
N GLN A 297 -17.72 15.62 -13.93
CA GLN A 297 -18.39 14.38 -14.37
C GLN A 297 -17.43 13.19 -14.42
N GLN A 298 -16.17 13.36 -14.83
CA GLN A 298 -15.15 12.31 -14.83
C GLN A 298 -14.80 11.87 -13.42
N THR A 299 -14.51 12.80 -12.52
CA THR A 299 -14.25 12.50 -11.10
C THR A 299 -15.47 11.84 -10.46
N ARG A 300 -16.69 12.34 -10.67
CA ARG A 300 -17.91 11.67 -10.17
C ARG A 300 -18.12 10.28 -10.76
N LYS A 301 -17.78 10.05 -12.03
CA LYS A 301 -17.87 8.72 -12.67
C LYS A 301 -16.85 7.76 -12.07
N SER A 302 -15.59 8.17 -11.88
CA SER A 302 -14.57 7.35 -11.21
C SER A 302 -14.96 7.02 -9.77
N ILE A 303 -15.46 8.00 -9.02
CA ILE A 303 -16.00 7.81 -7.67
C ILE A 303 -17.14 6.80 -7.65
N THR A 304 -18.10 6.92 -8.59
CA THR A 304 -19.23 6.00 -8.70
C THR A 304 -18.76 4.59 -9.07
N HIS A 305 -17.69 4.47 -9.85
CA HIS A 305 -17.12 3.20 -10.27
C HIS A 305 -16.31 2.49 -9.18
N HIS A 306 -15.60 3.23 -8.32
CA HIS A 306 -14.78 2.65 -7.25
C HIS A 306 -15.55 2.36 -5.95
N LYS A 307 -16.66 3.08 -5.69
CA LYS A 307 -17.54 2.88 -4.53
C LYS A 307 -17.97 1.42 -4.28
N PRO A 308 -18.49 0.67 -5.28
CA PRO A 308 -18.97 -0.69 -5.06
C PRO A 308 -17.88 -1.64 -4.57
N ALA A 309 -16.66 -1.53 -5.10
CA ALA A 309 -15.55 -2.38 -4.71
C ALA A 309 -15.07 -2.08 -3.28
N LEU A 310 -15.06 -0.80 -2.88
CA LEU A 310 -14.73 -0.40 -1.51
C LEU A 310 -15.79 -0.88 -0.52
N LEU A 311 -17.08 -0.69 -0.84
CA LEU A 311 -18.19 -1.16 -0.01
C LEU A 311 -18.20 -2.68 0.13
N ALA A 312 -17.96 -3.43 -0.95
CA ALA A 312 -17.86 -4.88 -0.89
C ALA A 312 -16.72 -5.34 0.05
N ALA A 313 -15.58 -4.65 0.03
CA ALA A 313 -14.47 -4.93 0.94
C ALA A 313 -14.86 -4.62 2.40
N ILE A 314 -15.51 -3.48 2.67
CA ILE A 314 -16.01 -3.10 4.00
C ILE A 314 -17.01 -4.13 4.53
N HIS A 315 -17.98 -4.55 3.72
CA HIS A 315 -18.94 -5.58 4.11
C HIS A 315 -18.26 -6.90 4.47
N LYS A 316 -17.27 -7.32 3.66
CA LYS A 316 -16.50 -8.54 3.93
C LYS A 316 -15.70 -8.43 5.22
N PHE A 317 -15.08 -7.27 5.47
CA PHE A 317 -14.38 -6.98 6.71
C PHE A 317 -15.31 -7.05 7.93
N ASN A 318 -16.48 -6.41 7.87
CA ASN A 318 -17.47 -6.44 8.95
C ASN A 318 -18.03 -7.85 9.21
N THR A 319 -18.01 -8.74 8.20
CA THR A 319 -18.34 -10.16 8.40
C THR A 319 -17.25 -10.88 9.19
N TYR A 320 -15.98 -10.61 8.92
CA TYR A 320 -14.89 -11.19 9.73
C TYR A 320 -14.91 -10.67 11.16
N VAL A 321 -15.18 -9.38 11.38
CA VAL A 321 -15.31 -8.81 12.73
C VAL A 321 -16.41 -9.52 13.53
N ARG A 322 -17.61 -9.66 12.96
CA ARG A 322 -18.73 -10.38 13.62
C ARG A 322 -18.38 -11.84 13.92
N HIS A 323 -17.67 -12.51 13.01
CA HIS A 323 -17.24 -13.89 13.26
C HIS A 323 -16.21 -13.99 14.39
N LEU A 324 -15.31 -13.02 14.51
CA LEU A 324 -14.39 -12.94 15.66
C LEU A 324 -15.13 -12.70 16.98
N GLU A 325 -16.17 -11.85 16.97
CA GLU A 325 -17.03 -11.60 18.12
C GLU A 325 -17.76 -12.87 18.57
N GLU A 326 -18.31 -13.65 17.62
CA GLU A 326 -18.94 -14.95 17.89
C GLU A 326 -17.96 -15.93 18.54
N ILE A 327 -16.78 -16.15 17.94
CA ILE A 327 -15.78 -17.08 18.48
C ILE A 327 -15.27 -16.62 19.86
N ALA A 328 -15.08 -15.31 20.04
CA ALA A 328 -14.63 -14.76 21.32
C ALA A 328 -15.67 -14.95 22.43
N MET A 329 -16.96 -14.79 22.11
CA MET A 329 -18.05 -14.99 23.05
C MET A 329 -18.20 -16.47 23.43
N ASP A 330 -18.12 -17.37 22.46
CA ASP A 330 -18.27 -18.82 22.69
C ASP A 330 -17.12 -19.42 23.52
N ARG A 331 -15.91 -18.85 23.44
CA ARG A 331 -14.70 -19.38 24.09
C ARG A 331 -14.16 -18.50 25.22
N GLU A 332 -14.91 -17.49 25.65
CA GLU A 332 -14.52 -16.53 26.69
C GLU A 332 -13.13 -15.90 26.47
N ILE A 333 -12.81 -15.60 25.21
CA ILE A 333 -11.48 -15.08 24.82
C ILE A 333 -11.36 -13.62 25.24
N GLN A 334 -10.41 -13.32 26.12
CA GLN A 334 -10.05 -11.94 26.49
C GLN A 334 -9.02 -11.37 25.50
N PHE A 335 -9.45 -11.07 24.27
CA PHE A 335 -8.62 -10.47 23.22
C PHE A 335 -9.27 -9.20 22.65
N PRO A 336 -8.52 -8.11 22.41
CA PRO A 336 -9.07 -6.87 21.85
C PRO A 336 -9.50 -7.06 20.39
N LEU A 337 -10.81 -7.00 20.14
CA LEU A 337 -11.37 -7.21 18.80
C LEU A 337 -11.39 -5.92 17.96
N PRO A 338 -11.17 -6.00 16.64
CA PRO A 338 -11.37 -4.89 15.72
C PRO A 338 -12.85 -4.47 15.65
N ARG A 339 -13.12 -3.18 15.43
CA ARG A 339 -14.49 -2.67 15.25
C ARG A 339 -14.95 -2.72 13.79
N CYS A 340 -16.26 -2.87 13.59
CA CYS A 340 -16.88 -2.75 12.28
C CYS A 340 -16.71 -1.34 11.71
N LEU A 341 -16.40 -1.23 10.42
CA LEU A 341 -16.31 0.04 9.71
C LEU A 341 -17.68 0.50 9.20
N SER A 342 -17.91 1.81 9.20
CA SER A 342 -19.12 2.40 8.63
C SER A 342 -19.23 2.12 7.13
N THR A 343 -20.43 1.72 6.70
CA THR A 343 -20.77 1.60 5.26
C THR A 343 -21.14 2.95 4.65
N ASP A 344 -21.39 3.97 5.46
CA ASP A 344 -21.47 5.34 4.99
C ASP A 344 -20.04 5.89 4.82
N LEU A 345 -19.63 6.02 3.56
CA LEU A 345 -18.30 6.48 3.20
C LEU A 345 -18.03 7.94 3.61
N ALA A 346 -19.05 8.79 3.76
CA ALA A 346 -18.87 10.15 4.27
C ALA A 346 -18.52 10.13 5.76
N HIS A 347 -19.14 9.23 6.51
CA HIS A 347 -18.80 8.97 7.91
C HIS A 347 -17.44 8.28 8.02
N LEU A 348 -17.19 7.24 7.21
CA LEU A 348 -15.95 6.47 7.19
C LEU A 348 -14.72 7.36 6.95
N LYS A 349 -14.85 8.39 6.12
CA LYS A 349 -13.77 9.35 5.84
C LYS A 349 -13.26 10.03 7.11
N ASN A 350 -14.16 10.32 8.06
CA ASN A 350 -13.83 11.00 9.31
C ASN A 350 -13.69 10.03 10.48
N ASP A 351 -13.86 8.73 10.23
CA ASP A 351 -13.84 7.68 11.24
C ASP A 351 -12.40 7.34 11.63
N ASN A 352 -12.13 7.35 12.94
CA ASN A 352 -10.82 6.99 13.48
C ASN A 352 -10.56 5.49 13.34
N ASP A 353 -11.60 4.67 13.32
CA ASP A 353 -11.49 3.21 13.25
C ASP A 353 -10.95 2.74 11.89
N LEU A 354 -11.05 3.57 10.84
CA LEU A 354 -10.52 3.28 9.51
C LEU A 354 -9.00 3.11 9.53
N LEU A 355 -8.29 4.05 10.15
CA LEU A 355 -6.81 4.08 10.16
C LEU A 355 -6.20 3.35 11.36
N GLN A 356 -7.03 2.93 12.32
CA GLN A 356 -6.58 2.12 13.44
C GLN A 356 -6.11 0.75 12.96
N ASP A 357 -4.94 0.30 13.40
CA ASP A 357 -4.46 -1.04 13.03
C ASP A 357 -5.20 -2.14 13.81
N ILE A 358 -5.26 -3.36 13.27
CA ILE A 358 -5.80 -4.51 14.02
C ILE A 358 -4.70 -5.04 14.94
N TRP A 359 -5.04 -5.24 16.21
CA TRP A 359 -4.08 -5.64 17.24
C TRP A 359 -3.69 -7.12 17.09
N ILE A 360 -2.38 -7.42 17.09
CA ILE A 360 -1.81 -8.78 16.92
C ILE A 360 -0.67 -9.04 17.94
N GLN A 361 -0.40 -8.11 18.87
CA GLN A 361 0.73 -8.17 19.82
C GLN A 361 0.31 -8.04 21.30
N ALA A 362 1.26 -8.18 22.23
CA ALA A 362 1.05 -7.98 23.66
C ALA A 362 0.58 -6.55 23.82
N ALA A 363 -0.61 -6.38 24.40
CA ALA A 363 -0.97 -5.08 24.91
C ALA A 363 0.16 -4.65 25.87
N PRO A 364 0.83 -3.50 25.66
CA PRO A 364 1.39 -2.82 26.81
C PRO A 364 0.26 -2.68 27.83
N SER A 365 0.57 -2.78 29.12
CA SER A 365 -0.42 -2.82 30.21
C SER A 365 -1.47 -1.70 30.16
N GLU A 366 -1.20 -0.64 29.38
CA GLU A 366 -2.17 0.37 28.97
C GLU A 366 -2.05 0.66 27.46
N PRO A 367 -3.16 0.76 26.71
CA PRO A 367 -3.14 1.08 25.28
C PRO A 367 -2.55 2.49 25.06
N PRO A 368 -1.75 2.71 23.98
CA PRO A 368 -1.15 4.01 23.72
C PRO A 368 -2.22 5.09 23.56
N VAL A 369 -2.00 6.28 24.13
CA VAL A 369 -2.96 7.39 24.07
C VAL A 369 -3.28 7.79 22.63
N TRP A 370 -2.29 7.73 21.72
CA TRP A 370 -2.47 7.97 20.29
C TRP A 370 -3.39 6.97 19.59
N LEU A 371 -3.79 5.86 20.23
CA LEU A 371 -4.67 4.84 19.65
C LEU A 371 -6.12 4.99 20.13
N VAL A 372 -6.32 5.56 21.33
CA VAL A 372 -7.62 5.56 22.04
C VAL A 372 -8.24 6.95 22.19
N ASP A 373 -7.44 8.02 22.17
CA ASP A 373 -7.90 9.39 22.37
C ASP A 373 -8.18 10.06 21.01
N ALA A 374 -9.47 10.26 20.70
CA ALA A 374 -9.93 10.87 19.45
C ALA A 374 -9.42 12.31 19.26
N ASP A 375 -9.24 13.06 20.36
CA ASP A 375 -8.71 14.43 20.31
C ASP A 375 -7.22 14.41 19.97
N VAL A 376 -6.48 13.39 20.40
CA VAL A 376 -5.08 13.18 20.02
C VAL A 376 -4.97 12.81 18.55
N HIS A 377 -5.87 11.99 17.99
CA HIS A 377 -5.90 11.71 16.54
C HIS A 377 -6.17 12.97 15.71
N CYS A 378 -7.14 13.78 16.13
CA CYS A 378 -7.47 15.03 15.47
C CYS A 378 -6.29 16.00 15.55
N GLY A 379 -5.69 16.13 16.74
CA GLY A 379 -4.51 16.95 16.98
C GLY A 379 -3.31 16.55 16.14
N ILE A 380 -2.99 15.25 16.02
CA ILE A 380 -1.86 14.77 15.20
C ILE A 380 -2.10 15.14 13.72
N ARG A 381 -3.30 14.92 13.18
CA ARG A 381 -3.63 15.29 11.79
C ARG A 381 -3.54 16.80 11.56
N ALA A 382 -4.11 17.59 12.47
CA ALA A 382 -4.10 19.05 12.39
C ALA A 382 -2.67 19.61 12.52
N MET A 383 -1.84 19.03 13.38
CA MET A 383 -0.41 19.36 13.53
C MET A 383 0.35 19.07 12.23
N LEU A 384 0.21 17.88 11.65
CA LEU A 384 0.88 17.52 10.39
C LEU A 384 0.43 18.42 9.23
N GLN A 385 -0.85 18.78 9.18
CA GLN A 385 -1.38 19.71 8.18
C GLN A 385 -0.89 21.15 8.40
N LEU A 386 -0.70 21.57 9.65
CA LEU A 386 -0.10 22.85 9.99
C LEU A 386 1.37 22.90 9.59
N ASP A 387 2.12 21.84 9.87
CA ASP A 387 3.53 21.69 9.46
C ASP A 387 3.66 21.79 7.93
N GLN A 388 2.80 21.09 7.17
CA GLN A 388 2.74 21.21 5.70
C GLN A 388 2.37 22.61 5.21
N CYS A 389 1.43 23.30 5.87
CA CYS A 389 1.09 24.68 5.49
C CYS A 389 2.24 25.64 5.76
N LEU A 390 3.03 25.42 6.81
CA LEU A 390 4.21 26.22 7.13
C LEU A 390 5.34 25.96 6.14
N GLU A 391 5.54 24.70 5.73
CA GLU A 391 6.50 24.30 4.69
C GLU A 391 6.20 24.94 3.32
N GLU A 392 4.91 25.08 2.96
CA GLU A 392 4.49 25.70 1.69
C GLU A 392 4.47 27.24 1.72
N CYS A 393 4.44 27.85 2.91
CA CYS A 393 4.54 29.31 3.09
C CYS A 393 5.99 29.83 2.99
N HIS A 394 6.97 28.94 3.10
CA HIS A 394 8.41 29.21 3.05
C HIS A 394 9.06 28.63 1.78
#